data_AF-A0A665UP14-F1
#
_entry.id   AF-A0A665UP14-F1
#
_cell.length_a   1.000
_cell.length_b   1.000
_cell.length_c   1.000
_cell.angle_alpha   90.00
_cell.angle_beta   90.00
_cell.angle_gamma   90.00
#
_symmetry.space_group_name_H-M   'P 1'
#
loop_
_entity.id
_entity.type
_entity.pdbx_description
1 polymer ?
#
loop_
_entity_poly.entity_id
_entity_poly.type
_entity_poly.pdbx_seq_one_letter_code
_entity_poly.pdbx_strand_id
1 'polypeptide(L)'
;MAEPCWTSSGLTETGRSSDPGPSCSSLTTKELQQNLRAEKKKERPIRLMMEIRESKVIQHNLDKHVVYEIVVMRSGSFDSRCVSVQRRYSDFSRLHHRLLAELGEELEDLLLPRKLLTGNFSPEVISERRRALQDYLARLCSTRCVRRSAHFPAFLTQREQRQAHALLRAGQFRAAVDQLQVVLEIQEKLLPWQSPTLTVPTLCALAVCHRDLEQTEQAFATAQRALVPVRRYGLKRYRAPLLDLLLDLGYELGRPVAQIQEELTVLRDTERGEVSSRSLKELMVQEFI
;
A
#
# COMPACT_ATOMS: atom_id res chain seq x y z
N MET A 1 48.58 -77.19 28.65
CA MET A 1 49.88 -76.73 28.11
C MET A 1 49.66 -75.35 27.52
N ALA A 2 50.58 -74.43 27.81
CA ALA A 2 50.60 -72.98 27.51
C ALA A 2 49.73 -72.08 28.43
N GLU A 3 50.31 -71.73 29.59
CA GLU A 3 50.28 -70.37 30.16
C GLU A 3 51.41 -69.53 29.50
N PRO A 4 51.62 -68.23 29.86
CA PRO A 4 50.72 -67.08 30.05
C PRO A 4 51.27 -65.85 29.25
N CYS A 5 50.74 -64.62 29.40
CA CYS A 5 51.54 -63.50 29.94
C CYS A 5 50.80 -62.13 29.99
N TRP A 6 50.55 -61.63 31.22
CA TRP A 6 50.74 -60.26 31.79
C TRP A 6 50.35 -59.04 30.90
N THR A 7 49.60 -58.00 31.31
CA THR A 7 49.43 -57.21 32.56
C THR A 7 48.40 -56.09 32.21
N SER A 8 47.75 -55.28 33.06
CA SER A 8 47.76 -54.98 34.49
C SER A 8 46.39 -54.38 34.86
N SER A 9 45.80 -54.93 35.91
CA SER A 9 45.02 -54.35 37.03
C SER A 9 44.60 -52.86 37.04
N GLY A 10 43.33 -52.65 37.46
CA GLY A 10 42.79 -51.40 37.99
C GLY A 10 41.29 -51.45 38.33
N LEU A 11 40.94 -52.10 39.46
CA LEU A 11 39.67 -52.08 40.21
C LEU A 11 39.23 -50.63 40.54
N THR A 12 37.99 -50.19 40.86
CA THR A 12 36.64 -50.74 41.15
C THR A 12 35.74 -49.52 41.41
N GLU A 13 34.43 -49.65 41.13
CA GLU A 13 33.25 -49.12 41.87
C GLU A 13 33.26 -47.68 42.43
N THR A 14 32.26 -46.82 42.31
CA THR A 14 30.79 -46.92 42.26
C THR A 14 30.27 -45.50 42.04
N GLY A 15 29.06 -45.31 41.47
CA GLY A 15 28.36 -44.03 41.61
C GLY A 15 27.33 -43.75 40.52
N ARG A 16 26.05 -43.94 40.86
CA ARG A 16 24.89 -43.43 40.13
C ARG A 16 25.08 -41.95 39.74
N SER A 17 24.62 -41.55 38.55
CA SER A 17 23.45 -40.65 38.41
C SER A 17 23.31 -40.06 37.00
N SER A 18 22.06 -40.15 36.51
CA SER A 18 21.35 -39.18 35.65
C SER A 18 21.92 -38.77 34.28
N ASP A 19 21.18 -39.15 33.24
CA ASP A 19 21.07 -38.43 31.96
C ASP A 19 20.96 -36.91 32.15
N PRO A 20 21.57 -36.10 31.26
CA PRO A 20 21.04 -34.81 30.90
C PRO A 20 20.28 -34.92 29.57
N GLY A 21 18.96 -34.75 29.66
CA GLY A 21 18.06 -34.55 28.52
C GLY A 21 18.37 -33.27 27.72
N PRO A 22 17.50 -32.91 26.75
CA PRO A 22 17.77 -31.84 25.79
C PRO A 22 18.01 -30.52 26.55
N SER A 23 19.16 -29.92 26.29
CA SER A 23 19.60 -28.65 26.86
C SER A 23 18.51 -27.59 26.66
N CYS A 24 17.70 -27.41 27.70
CA CYS A 24 16.72 -26.34 27.80
C CYS A 24 17.54 -25.08 28.09
N SER A 25 17.89 -24.35 27.03
CA SER A 25 18.70 -23.14 27.11
C SER A 25 18.01 -22.10 27.99
N SER A 26 18.35 -22.09 29.28
CA SER A 26 17.90 -21.11 30.25
C SER A 26 18.67 -19.80 30.02
N LEU A 27 18.29 -19.07 28.97
CA LEU A 27 18.84 -17.76 28.71
C LEU A 27 18.49 -16.83 29.87
N THR A 28 19.50 -16.13 30.38
CA THR A 28 19.29 -15.09 31.39
C THR A 28 18.43 -13.96 30.81
N THR A 29 17.75 -13.19 31.66
CA THR A 29 17.00 -12.00 31.23
C THR A 29 17.88 -11.00 30.47
N LYS A 30 19.18 -10.96 30.80
CA LYS A 30 20.19 -10.16 30.11
C LYS A 30 20.47 -10.67 28.69
N GLU A 31 20.63 -11.97 28.52
CA GLU A 31 20.81 -12.62 27.22
C GLU A 31 19.55 -12.54 26.36
N LEU A 32 18.37 -12.69 26.94
CA LEU A 32 17.09 -12.46 26.25
C LEU A 32 16.95 -11.02 25.78
N GLN A 33 17.31 -10.03 26.62
CA GLN A 33 17.32 -8.62 26.21
C GLN A 33 18.36 -8.34 25.12
N GLN A 34 19.53 -8.97 25.18
CA GLN A 34 20.58 -8.82 24.19
C GLN A 34 20.19 -9.47 22.86
N ASN A 35 19.59 -10.67 22.90
CA ASN A 35 19.04 -11.35 21.73
C ASN A 35 17.88 -10.58 21.13
N LEU A 36 16.96 -10.05 21.94
CA LEU A 36 15.88 -9.19 21.48
C LEU A 36 16.44 -7.89 20.86
N ARG A 37 17.49 -7.29 21.44
CA ARG A 37 18.15 -6.11 20.84
C ARG A 37 18.87 -6.45 19.54
N ALA A 38 19.48 -7.63 19.43
CA ALA A 38 20.13 -8.11 18.21
C ALA A 38 19.10 -8.43 17.12
N GLU A 39 17.97 -9.04 17.48
CA GLU A 39 16.83 -9.30 16.60
C GLU A 39 16.15 -7.98 16.16
N LYS A 40 15.96 -7.02 17.07
CA LYS A 40 15.49 -5.67 16.73
C LYS A 40 16.44 -4.94 15.80
N LYS A 41 17.76 -5.15 15.93
CA LYS A 41 18.76 -4.65 14.96
C LYS A 41 18.71 -5.39 13.62
N LYS A 42 18.17 -6.61 13.58
CA LYS A 42 17.90 -7.38 12.35
C LYS A 42 16.54 -7.05 11.72
N GLU A 43 15.72 -6.18 12.31
CA GLU A 43 14.48 -5.72 11.69
C GLU A 43 14.84 -5.11 10.31
N ARG A 44 14.60 -5.91 9.27
CA ARG A 44 14.92 -5.51 7.90
C ARG A 44 14.10 -4.27 7.61
N PRO A 45 14.71 -3.20 7.07
CA PRO A 45 13.95 -2.00 6.74
C PRO A 45 12.80 -2.38 5.81
N ILE A 46 11.61 -1.83 6.05
CA ILE A 46 10.44 -2.09 5.20
C ILE A 46 10.80 -1.69 3.77
N ARG A 47 10.62 -2.60 2.82
CA ARG A 47 10.90 -2.36 1.39
C ARG A 47 9.63 -2.52 0.58
N LEU A 48 9.37 -1.57 -0.32
CA LEU A 48 8.36 -1.73 -1.35
C LEU A 48 8.89 -2.70 -2.40
N MET A 49 8.09 -3.73 -2.71
CA MET A 49 8.38 -4.70 -3.75
C MET A 49 7.23 -4.72 -4.74
N MET A 50 7.57 -4.82 -6.02
CA MET A 50 6.61 -4.97 -7.10
C MET A 50 7.00 -6.16 -7.95
N GLU A 51 6.02 -6.99 -8.31
CA GLU A 51 6.23 -8.19 -9.10
C GLU A 51 5.20 -8.28 -10.23
N ILE A 52 5.65 -8.59 -11.45
CA ILE A 52 4.80 -8.88 -12.58
C ILE A 52 4.54 -10.39 -12.65
N ARG A 53 3.41 -10.81 -12.09
CA ARG A 53 3.04 -12.23 -12.00
C ARG A 53 2.68 -12.82 -13.35
N GLU A 54 1.84 -12.12 -14.09
CA GLU A 54 1.27 -12.64 -15.34
C GLU A 54 1.23 -11.56 -16.42
N SER A 55 1.19 -12.02 -17.68
CA SER A 55 0.93 -11.19 -18.85
C SER A 55 -0.17 -11.81 -19.70
N LYS A 56 -1.17 -11.02 -20.10
CA LYS A 56 -2.31 -11.48 -20.91
C LYS A 56 -2.47 -10.62 -22.16
N VAL A 57 -2.81 -11.24 -23.28
CA VAL A 57 -3.23 -10.52 -24.49
C VAL A 57 -4.72 -10.25 -24.37
N ILE A 58 -5.09 -8.97 -24.30
CA ILE A 58 -6.48 -8.53 -24.29
C ILE A 58 -6.82 -8.06 -25.70
N GLN A 59 -7.96 -8.53 -26.22
CA GLN A 59 -8.51 -8.10 -27.50
C GLN A 59 -9.98 -7.71 -27.31
N HIS A 60 -10.28 -6.43 -27.53
CA HIS A 60 -11.64 -5.92 -27.55
C HIS A 60 -11.87 -5.15 -28.85
N ASN A 61 -12.79 -5.63 -29.68
CA ASN A 61 -13.06 -5.09 -31.01
C ASN A 61 -11.77 -4.98 -31.85
N LEU A 62 -11.31 -3.75 -32.10
CA LEU A 62 -10.09 -3.44 -32.86
C LEU A 62 -8.86 -3.14 -31.96
N ASP A 63 -9.04 -3.05 -30.64
CA ASP A 63 -7.94 -2.80 -29.70
C ASP A 63 -7.37 -4.13 -29.20
N LYS A 64 -6.14 -4.44 -29.61
CA LYS A 64 -5.38 -5.60 -29.16
C LYS A 64 -4.11 -5.12 -28.46
N HIS A 65 -3.94 -5.48 -27.20
CA HIS A 65 -2.76 -5.09 -26.43
C HIS A 65 -2.41 -6.11 -25.34
N VAL A 66 -1.16 -6.05 -24.88
CA VAL A 66 -0.67 -6.90 -23.78
C VAL A 66 -0.79 -6.13 -22.47
N VAL A 67 -1.37 -6.79 -21.47
CA VAL A 67 -1.51 -6.29 -20.10
C VAL A 67 -0.63 -7.13 -19.17
N TYR A 68 0.02 -6.44 -18.23
CA TYR A 68 0.87 -7.00 -17.20
C TYR A 68 0.21 -6.80 -15.84
N GLU A 69 0.10 -7.87 -15.07
CA GLU A 69 -0.43 -7.84 -13.71
C GLU A 69 0.70 -7.57 -12.72
N ILE A 70 0.68 -6.38 -12.12
CA ILE A 70 1.66 -5.90 -11.16
C ILE A 70 1.11 -6.09 -9.76
N VAL A 71 1.78 -6.89 -8.94
CA VAL A 71 1.47 -7.11 -7.53
C VAL A 71 2.35 -6.20 -6.67
N VAL A 72 1.74 -5.50 -5.72
CA VAL A 72 2.39 -4.55 -4.82
C VAL A 72 2.44 -5.13 -3.41
N MET A 73 3.65 -5.22 -2.84
CA MET A 73 3.92 -5.86 -1.54
C MET A 73 4.90 -5.03 -0.71
N ARG A 74 4.83 -5.15 0.61
CA ARG A 74 5.83 -4.62 1.56
C ARG A 74 6.57 -5.76 2.24
N SER A 75 7.86 -5.88 1.96
CA SER A 75 8.75 -6.78 2.71
C SER A 75 9.03 -6.22 4.09
N GLY A 76 9.15 -7.10 5.10
CA GLY A 76 9.54 -6.72 6.47
C GLY A 76 8.39 -6.28 7.37
N SER A 77 7.16 -6.26 6.84
CA SER A 77 5.92 -6.18 7.62
C SER A 77 5.14 -7.48 7.48
N PHE A 78 4.22 -7.77 8.41
CA PHE A 78 3.22 -8.83 8.25
C PHE A 78 2.22 -8.39 7.16
N ASP A 79 2.65 -8.47 5.91
CA ASP A 79 1.85 -8.05 4.75
C ASP A 79 0.98 -9.23 4.29
N SER A 80 -0.16 -9.41 4.96
CA SER A 80 -1.07 -10.54 4.71
C SER A 80 -1.90 -10.38 3.43
N ARG A 81 -1.87 -9.21 2.78
CA ARG A 81 -2.68 -8.91 1.61
C ARG A 81 -1.80 -8.52 0.43
N CYS A 82 -1.88 -9.29 -0.64
CA CYS A 82 -1.27 -8.92 -1.93
C CYS A 82 -2.33 -8.23 -2.77
N VAL A 83 -2.04 -7.03 -3.25
CA VAL A 83 -2.92 -6.26 -4.13
C VAL A 83 -2.29 -6.14 -5.51
N SER A 84 -3.10 -6.26 -6.56
CA SER A 84 -2.63 -6.28 -7.94
C SER A 84 -3.31 -5.22 -8.80
N VAL A 85 -2.57 -4.66 -9.75
CA VAL A 85 -3.09 -3.74 -10.78
C VAL A 85 -2.62 -4.13 -12.17
N GLN A 86 -3.39 -3.74 -13.17
CA GLN A 86 -3.14 -4.13 -14.56
C GLN A 86 -2.63 -2.95 -15.38
N ARG A 87 -1.46 -3.10 -16.00
CA ARG A 87 -0.84 -2.06 -16.82
C ARG A 87 -0.38 -2.58 -18.17
N ARG A 88 -0.58 -1.82 -19.22
CA ARG A 88 -0.01 -2.11 -20.55
C ARG A 88 1.31 -1.37 -20.74
N TYR A 89 2.12 -1.80 -21.71
CA TYR A 89 3.43 -1.20 -21.97
C TYR A 89 3.38 0.34 -22.12
N SER A 90 2.36 0.88 -22.79
CA SER A 90 2.23 2.34 -22.94
C SER A 90 2.08 3.09 -21.61
N ASP A 91 1.57 2.43 -20.57
CA ASP A 91 1.44 3.04 -19.24
C ASP A 91 2.82 3.21 -18.61
N PHE A 92 3.69 2.20 -18.71
CA PHE A 92 5.09 2.29 -18.30
C PHE A 92 5.83 3.36 -19.10
N SER A 93 5.60 3.42 -20.42
CA SER A 93 6.19 4.44 -21.26
C SER A 93 5.77 5.84 -20.81
N ARG A 94 4.48 6.08 -20.55
CA ARG A 94 4.00 7.38 -20.03
C ARG A 94 4.60 7.73 -18.66
N LEU A 95 4.70 6.75 -17.75
CA LEU A 95 5.36 6.95 -16.46
C LEU A 95 6.82 7.37 -16.66
N HIS A 96 7.57 6.64 -17.48
CA HIS A 96 8.99 6.90 -17.70
C HIS A 96 9.25 8.31 -18.22
N HIS A 97 8.49 8.76 -19.23
CA HIS A 97 8.64 10.11 -19.78
C HIS A 97 8.28 11.19 -18.76
N ARG A 98 7.25 10.98 -17.93
CA ARG A 98 6.89 11.92 -16.86
C ARG A 98 7.98 12.01 -15.79
N LEU A 99 8.54 10.87 -15.39
CA LEU A 99 9.64 10.83 -14.44
C LEU A 99 10.91 11.47 -14.98
N LEU A 100 11.26 11.23 -16.25
CA LEU A 100 12.40 11.91 -16.89
C LEU A 100 12.20 13.42 -16.98
N ALA A 101 10.99 13.88 -17.28
CA ALA A 101 10.69 15.32 -17.32
C ALA A 101 10.79 15.98 -15.93
N GLU A 102 10.52 15.26 -14.85
CA GLU A 102 10.58 15.78 -13.48
C GLU A 102 11.98 15.63 -12.85
N LEU A 103 12.68 14.52 -13.12
CA LEU A 103 13.88 14.09 -12.36
C LEU A 103 15.15 13.99 -13.22
N GLY A 104 15.03 14.11 -14.56
CA GLY A 104 16.12 14.24 -15.54
C GLY A 104 17.40 13.48 -15.21
N GLU A 105 18.37 14.20 -14.63
CA GLU A 105 19.72 13.76 -14.27
C GLU A 105 19.72 12.53 -13.35
N GLU A 106 18.76 12.41 -12.43
CA GLU A 106 18.69 11.27 -11.49
C GLU A 106 18.25 9.95 -12.15
N LEU A 107 17.79 9.99 -13.41
CA LEU A 107 17.21 8.85 -14.12
C LEU A 107 17.87 8.52 -15.45
N GLU A 108 19.04 9.11 -15.76
CA GLU A 108 19.75 8.87 -17.03
C GLU A 108 20.06 7.38 -17.27
N ASP A 109 20.45 6.64 -16.21
CA ASP A 109 20.76 5.22 -16.28
C ASP A 109 19.52 4.31 -16.30
N LEU A 110 18.32 4.87 -16.06
CA LEU A 110 17.09 4.10 -15.92
C LEU A 110 16.48 3.81 -17.30
N LEU A 111 16.91 2.71 -17.93
CA LEU A 111 16.42 2.34 -19.26
C LEU A 111 15.06 1.62 -19.22
N LEU A 112 14.09 2.12 -19.99
CA LEU A 112 12.84 1.44 -20.30
C LEU A 112 13.03 0.45 -21.47
N PRO A 113 12.44 -0.76 -21.44
CA PRO A 113 12.48 -1.69 -22.57
C PRO A 113 11.95 -1.04 -23.85
N ARG A 114 12.60 -1.27 -24.99
CA ARG A 114 12.25 -0.60 -26.25
C ARG A 114 10.86 -1.01 -26.77
N LYS A 115 10.19 -0.06 -27.41
CA LYS A 115 8.91 -0.31 -28.09
C LYS A 115 9.20 -1.10 -29.36
N LEU A 116 8.50 -2.23 -29.54
CA LEU A 116 8.57 -3.03 -30.76
C LEU A 116 7.40 -2.65 -31.67
N LEU A 117 7.70 -2.44 -32.95
CA LEU A 117 6.71 -2.07 -33.98
C LEU A 117 6.02 -3.30 -34.60
N THR A 118 6.70 -4.45 -34.60
CA THR A 118 6.19 -5.73 -35.14
C THR A 118 6.48 -6.87 -34.14
N GLY A 119 5.72 -7.97 -34.21
CA GLY A 119 5.96 -9.17 -33.38
C GLY A 119 5.68 -9.01 -31.89
N ASN A 120 5.04 -7.93 -31.45
CA ASN A 120 4.77 -7.61 -30.04
C ASN A 120 3.85 -8.61 -29.31
N PHE A 121 3.20 -9.53 -30.05
CA PHE A 121 2.32 -10.55 -29.51
C PHE A 121 2.94 -11.96 -29.49
N SER A 122 4.19 -12.14 -29.95
CA SER A 122 4.83 -13.44 -29.81
C SER A 122 5.10 -13.74 -28.32
N PRO A 123 4.91 -14.99 -27.88
CA PRO A 123 5.06 -15.35 -26.47
C PRO A 123 6.50 -15.09 -25.96
N GLU A 124 7.50 -15.27 -26.81
CA GLU A 124 8.91 -14.98 -26.50
C GLU A 124 9.11 -13.50 -26.20
N VAL A 125 8.59 -12.61 -27.06
CA VAL A 125 8.68 -11.16 -26.90
C VAL A 125 7.91 -10.68 -25.68
N ILE A 126 6.72 -11.25 -25.44
CA ILE A 126 5.92 -10.92 -24.25
C ILE A 126 6.68 -11.30 -22.97
N SER A 127 7.28 -12.50 -22.94
CA SER A 127 8.05 -13.00 -21.80
C SER A 127 9.32 -12.19 -21.54
N GLU A 128 10.09 -11.89 -22.58
CA GLU A 128 11.29 -11.06 -22.49
C GLU A 128 10.94 -9.64 -22.01
N ARG A 129 9.92 -9.02 -22.61
CA ARG A 129 9.44 -7.71 -22.18
C ARG A 129 8.94 -7.73 -20.73
N ARG A 130 8.24 -8.79 -20.30
CA ARG A 130 7.79 -8.94 -18.91
C ARG A 130 8.97 -8.92 -17.94
N ARG A 131 10.04 -9.68 -18.23
CA ARG A 131 11.27 -9.70 -17.41
C ARG A 131 11.94 -8.32 -17.39
N ALA A 132 12.07 -7.68 -18.54
CA ALA A 132 12.69 -6.36 -18.61
C ALA A 132 11.86 -5.28 -17.88
N LEU A 133 10.53 -5.37 -17.90
CA LEU A 133 9.63 -4.50 -17.12
C LEU A 133 9.69 -4.81 -15.62
N GLN A 134 9.88 -6.08 -15.23
CA GLN A 134 10.12 -6.47 -13.84
C GLN A 134 11.39 -5.81 -13.30
N ASP A 135 12.49 -5.89 -14.04
CA ASP A 135 13.76 -5.25 -13.66
C ASP A 135 13.63 -3.73 -13.60
N TYR A 136 12.90 -3.15 -14.55
CA TYR A 136 12.57 -1.72 -14.56
C TYR A 136 11.80 -1.29 -13.30
N LEU A 137 10.76 -2.03 -12.90
CA LEU A 137 10.01 -1.76 -11.66
C LEU A 137 10.88 -1.90 -10.41
N ALA A 138 11.75 -2.91 -10.37
CA ALA A 138 12.69 -3.09 -9.26
C ALA A 138 13.66 -1.91 -9.12
N ARG A 139 14.15 -1.38 -10.25
CA ARG A 139 14.96 -0.14 -10.26
C ARG A 139 14.17 1.06 -9.77
N LEU A 140 12.95 1.27 -10.30
CA LEU A 140 12.07 2.37 -9.83
C LEU A 140 11.80 2.32 -8.32
N CYS A 141 11.54 1.14 -7.76
CA CYS A 141 11.36 0.95 -6.31
C CYS A 141 12.62 1.30 -5.50
N SER A 142 13.79 1.04 -6.06
CA SER A 142 15.08 1.26 -5.38
C SER A 142 15.47 2.73 -5.39
N THR A 143 15.10 3.46 -6.44
CA THR A 143 15.38 4.89 -6.61
C THR A 143 14.53 5.75 -5.67
N ARG A 144 15.17 6.59 -4.85
CA ARG A 144 14.50 7.38 -3.79
C ARG A 144 13.64 8.51 -4.34
N CYS A 145 14.12 9.26 -5.34
CA CYS A 145 13.38 10.37 -5.94
C CYS A 145 12.08 9.89 -6.61
N VAL A 146 12.15 8.79 -7.36
CA VAL A 146 10.98 8.13 -7.98
C VAL A 146 9.92 7.79 -6.94
N ARG A 147 10.31 7.17 -5.83
CA ARG A 147 9.36 6.79 -4.77
C ARG A 147 8.66 7.97 -4.11
N ARG A 148 9.20 9.19 -4.23
CA ARG A 148 8.61 10.44 -3.70
C ARG A 148 7.82 11.21 -4.74
N SER A 149 8.09 11.00 -6.03
CA SER A 149 7.33 11.61 -7.12
C SER A 149 5.85 11.20 -7.02
N ALA A 150 4.97 12.15 -7.33
CA ALA A 150 3.53 11.91 -7.42
C ALA A 150 3.15 11.03 -8.63
N HIS A 151 4.03 10.90 -9.63
CA HIS A 151 3.80 10.06 -10.80
C HIS A 151 3.80 8.58 -10.47
N PHE A 152 4.55 8.17 -9.45
CA PHE A 152 4.67 6.77 -9.04
C PHE A 152 3.36 6.19 -8.45
N PRO A 153 2.73 6.78 -7.42
CA PRO A 153 1.42 6.33 -6.96
C PRO A 153 0.34 6.49 -8.04
N ALA A 154 0.40 7.57 -8.84
CA ALA A 154 -0.54 7.76 -9.94
C ALA A 154 -0.45 6.63 -10.98
N PHE A 155 0.75 6.15 -11.31
CA PHE A 155 0.90 4.97 -12.16
C PHE A 155 0.20 3.75 -11.56
N LEU A 156 0.22 3.56 -10.24
CA LEU A 156 -0.40 2.40 -9.61
C LEU A 156 -1.91 2.53 -9.39
N THR A 157 -2.45 3.74 -9.19
CA THR A 157 -3.86 3.88 -8.75
C THR A 157 -4.74 4.79 -9.61
N GLN A 158 -4.18 5.61 -10.51
CA GLN A 158 -4.97 6.65 -11.19
C GLN A 158 -6.08 6.07 -12.09
N ARG A 159 -5.84 4.92 -12.73
CA ARG A 159 -6.84 4.27 -13.59
C ARG A 159 -8.01 3.75 -12.74
N GLU A 160 -7.69 3.07 -11.65
CA GLU A 160 -8.63 2.48 -10.70
C GLU A 160 -9.44 3.59 -10.01
N GLN A 161 -8.81 4.70 -9.62
CA GLN A 161 -9.50 5.88 -9.09
C GLN A 161 -10.48 6.47 -10.12
N ARG A 162 -10.07 6.71 -11.36
CA ARG A 162 -10.98 7.21 -12.40
C ARG A 162 -12.19 6.31 -12.60
N GLN A 163 -11.97 5.00 -12.62
CA GLN A 163 -13.04 4.01 -12.73
C GLN A 163 -13.96 4.05 -11.51
N ALA A 164 -13.41 4.08 -10.30
CA ALA A 164 -14.19 4.18 -9.08
C ALA A 164 -15.06 5.44 -9.02
N HIS A 165 -14.51 6.60 -9.39
CA HIS A 165 -15.28 7.85 -9.43
C HIS A 165 -16.34 7.84 -10.55
N ALA A 166 -16.10 7.15 -11.67
CA ALA A 166 -17.13 6.92 -12.67
C ALA A 166 -18.28 6.04 -12.13
N LEU A 167 -17.96 4.97 -11.38
CA LEU A 167 -18.95 4.12 -10.71
C LEU A 167 -19.75 4.89 -9.64
N LEU A 168 -19.06 5.73 -8.84
CA LEU A 168 -19.68 6.61 -7.85
C LEU A 168 -20.68 7.56 -8.52
N ARG A 169 -20.30 8.20 -9.63
CA ARG A 169 -21.20 9.07 -10.41
C ARG A 169 -22.38 8.32 -11.01
N ALA A 170 -22.18 7.06 -11.39
CA ALA A 170 -23.25 6.19 -11.90
C ALA A 170 -24.15 5.60 -10.79
N GLY A 171 -23.91 5.94 -9.51
CA GLY A 171 -24.65 5.39 -8.37
C GLY A 171 -24.32 3.94 -8.04
N GLN A 172 -23.30 3.35 -8.66
CA GLN A 172 -22.86 1.97 -8.41
C GLN A 172 -21.92 1.91 -7.20
N PHE A 173 -22.41 2.31 -6.03
CA PHE A 173 -21.58 2.50 -4.83
C PHE A 173 -20.86 1.24 -4.36
N ARG A 174 -21.50 0.06 -4.45
CA ARG A 174 -20.87 -1.21 -4.05
C ARG A 174 -19.62 -1.52 -4.88
N ALA A 175 -19.73 -1.39 -6.20
CA ALA A 175 -18.61 -1.59 -7.12
C ALA A 175 -17.54 -0.50 -6.96
N ALA A 176 -17.93 0.74 -6.68
CA ALA A 176 -17.00 1.82 -6.38
C ALA A 176 -16.19 1.51 -5.10
N VAL A 177 -16.84 1.02 -4.04
CA VAL A 177 -16.17 0.62 -2.78
C VAL A 177 -15.13 -0.45 -3.05
N ASP A 178 -15.46 -1.51 -3.80
CA ASP A 178 -14.52 -2.60 -4.08
C ASP A 178 -13.28 -2.09 -4.82
N GLN A 179 -13.44 -1.17 -5.78
CA GLN A 179 -12.32 -0.52 -6.49
C GLN A 179 -11.52 0.42 -5.59
N LEU A 180 -12.19 1.23 -4.75
CA LEU A 180 -11.52 2.16 -3.85
C LEU A 180 -10.76 1.46 -2.73
N GLN A 181 -11.20 0.28 -2.28
CA GLN A 181 -10.47 -0.53 -1.30
C GLN A 181 -9.13 -1.01 -1.88
N VAL A 182 -9.12 -1.45 -3.14
CA VAL A 182 -7.87 -1.80 -3.86
C VAL A 182 -6.94 -0.60 -3.93
N VAL A 183 -7.46 0.58 -4.30
CA VAL A 183 -6.68 1.83 -4.33
C VAL A 183 -6.11 2.18 -2.96
N LEU A 184 -6.95 2.13 -1.91
CA LEU A 184 -6.54 2.47 -0.54
C LEU A 184 -5.44 1.54 -0.07
N GLU A 185 -5.56 0.23 -0.31
CA GLU A 185 -4.55 -0.75 0.08
C GLU A 185 -3.20 -0.48 -0.59
N ILE A 186 -3.20 -0.13 -1.88
CA ILE A 186 -1.98 0.27 -2.59
C ILE A 186 -1.40 1.55 -1.97
N GLN A 187 -2.23 2.58 -1.77
CA GLN A 187 -1.76 3.85 -1.19
C GLN A 187 -1.18 3.65 0.22
N GLU A 188 -1.78 2.83 1.06
CA GLU A 188 -1.28 2.48 2.39
C GLU A 188 0.07 1.78 2.35
N LYS A 189 0.31 0.93 1.34
CA LYS A 189 1.62 0.34 1.09
C LYS A 189 2.66 1.38 0.67
N LEU A 190 2.26 2.43 -0.04
CA LEU A 190 3.15 3.50 -0.51
C LEU A 190 3.39 4.61 0.53
N LEU A 191 2.53 4.74 1.55
CA LEU A 191 2.59 5.79 2.57
C LEU A 191 3.97 6.06 3.17
N PRO A 192 4.84 5.07 3.48
CA PRO A 192 6.15 5.34 4.05
C PRO A 192 7.07 6.22 3.19
N TRP A 193 6.78 6.34 1.88
CA TRP A 193 7.57 7.13 0.93
C TRP A 193 6.80 8.30 0.32
N GLN A 194 5.53 8.45 0.68
CA GLN A 194 4.59 9.39 0.08
C GLN A 194 4.06 10.38 1.11
N SER A 195 3.35 11.41 0.64
CA SER A 195 2.66 12.32 1.55
C SER A 195 1.64 11.56 2.42
N PRO A 196 1.59 11.82 3.73
CA PRO A 196 0.54 11.29 4.61
C PRO A 196 -0.89 11.68 4.20
N THR A 197 -1.03 12.66 3.30
CA THR A 197 -2.31 13.09 2.74
C THR A 197 -2.77 12.28 1.51
N LEU A 198 -1.94 11.35 1.01
CA LEU A 198 -2.21 10.57 -0.22
C LEU A 198 -3.54 9.81 -0.16
N THR A 199 -3.90 9.28 1.01
CA THR A 199 -5.11 8.45 1.20
C THR A 199 -6.39 9.26 1.37
N VAL A 200 -6.29 10.57 1.64
CA VAL A 200 -7.44 11.41 2.00
C VAL A 200 -8.54 11.38 0.94
N PRO A 201 -8.28 11.61 -0.36
CA PRO A 201 -9.33 11.60 -1.38
C PRO A 201 -10.04 10.24 -1.46
N THR A 202 -9.27 9.14 -1.42
CA THR A 202 -9.82 7.77 -1.47
C THR A 202 -10.69 7.48 -0.25
N LEU A 203 -10.27 7.88 0.95
CA LEU A 203 -11.06 7.72 2.18
C LEU A 203 -12.34 8.57 2.14
N CYS A 204 -12.28 9.79 1.63
CA CYS A 204 -13.46 10.63 1.43
C CYS A 204 -14.46 9.96 0.46
N ALA A 205 -13.99 9.43 -0.66
CA ALA A 205 -14.83 8.72 -1.63
C ALA A 205 -15.45 7.46 -1.03
N LEU A 206 -14.69 6.68 -0.25
CA LEU A 206 -15.19 5.52 0.49
C LEU A 206 -16.26 5.91 1.51
N ALA A 207 -16.04 6.97 2.28
CA ALA A 207 -17.01 7.44 3.27
C ALA A 207 -18.35 7.84 2.61
N VAL A 208 -18.30 8.53 1.47
CA VAL A 208 -19.49 8.85 0.67
C VAL A 208 -20.19 7.57 0.18
N CYS A 209 -19.45 6.60 -0.36
CA CYS A 209 -20.05 5.36 -0.84
C CYS A 209 -20.68 4.54 0.30
N HIS A 210 -20.03 4.44 1.46
CA HIS A 210 -20.58 3.76 2.62
C HIS A 210 -21.83 4.46 3.15
N ARG A 211 -21.85 5.80 3.15
CA ARG A 211 -23.01 6.61 3.50
C ARG A 211 -24.21 6.28 2.59
N ASP A 212 -23.98 6.28 1.28
CA ASP A 212 -25.03 5.98 0.28
C ASP A 212 -25.46 4.49 0.26
N LEU A 213 -24.66 3.60 0.84
CA LEU A 213 -25.01 2.19 1.07
C LEU A 213 -25.66 1.96 2.45
N GLU A 214 -25.99 3.02 3.20
CA GLU A 214 -26.57 2.97 4.55
C GLU A 214 -25.68 2.23 5.58
N GLN A 215 -24.38 2.13 5.31
CA GLN A 215 -23.39 1.53 6.20
C GLN A 215 -22.80 2.61 7.13
N THR A 216 -23.65 3.18 7.98
CA THR A 216 -23.36 4.37 8.80
C THR A 216 -22.11 4.22 9.67
N GLU A 217 -21.94 3.11 10.38
CA GLU A 217 -20.75 2.84 11.21
C GLU A 217 -19.46 2.81 10.37
N GLN A 218 -19.48 2.19 9.18
CA GLN A 218 -18.31 2.14 8.29
C GLN A 218 -18.01 3.52 7.68
N ALA A 219 -19.05 4.26 7.30
CA ALA A 219 -18.93 5.63 6.80
C ALA A 219 -18.29 6.53 7.85
N PHE A 220 -18.75 6.45 9.11
CA PHE A 220 -18.24 7.24 10.22
C PHE A 220 -16.77 6.90 10.51
N ALA A 221 -16.43 5.62 10.65
CA ALA A 221 -15.05 5.19 10.87
C ALA A 221 -14.11 5.63 9.73
N THR A 222 -14.55 5.53 8.48
CA THR A 222 -13.76 5.93 7.32
C THR A 222 -13.56 7.44 7.26
N ALA A 223 -14.61 8.23 7.52
CA ALA A 223 -14.54 9.69 7.57
C ALA A 223 -13.63 10.17 8.72
N GLN A 224 -13.68 9.53 9.88
CA GLN A 224 -12.76 9.83 10.99
C GLN A 224 -11.30 9.56 10.60
N ARG A 225 -11.02 8.43 9.93
CA ARG A 225 -9.68 8.12 9.41
C ARG A 225 -9.18 9.19 8.43
N ALA A 226 -10.05 9.74 7.59
CA ALA A 226 -9.71 10.84 6.67
C ALA A 226 -9.46 12.16 7.42
N LEU A 227 -10.24 12.44 8.48
CA LEU A 227 -10.17 13.71 9.21
C LEU A 227 -8.84 13.91 9.94
N VAL A 228 -8.21 12.84 10.43
CA VAL A 228 -6.92 12.91 11.15
C VAL A 228 -5.83 13.62 10.33
N PRO A 229 -5.46 13.15 9.12
CA PRO A 229 -4.49 13.86 8.28
C PRO A 229 -5.03 15.21 7.79
N VAL A 230 -6.34 15.37 7.56
CA VAL A 230 -6.93 16.65 7.15
C VAL A 230 -6.70 17.75 8.20
N ARG A 231 -6.91 17.42 9.49
CA ARG A 231 -6.61 18.32 10.61
C ARG A 231 -5.11 18.57 10.74
N ARG A 232 -4.31 17.50 10.71
CA ARG A 232 -2.86 17.58 10.92
C ARG A 232 -2.12 18.40 9.85
N TYR A 233 -2.55 18.29 8.60
CA TYR A 233 -1.88 18.92 7.45
C TYR A 233 -2.67 20.10 6.87
N GLY A 234 -3.78 20.51 7.50
CA GLY A 234 -4.53 21.71 7.12
C GLY A 234 -5.19 21.64 5.74
N LEU A 235 -5.79 20.50 5.37
CA LEU A 235 -6.44 20.32 4.07
C LEU A 235 -7.82 21.00 4.01
N LYS A 236 -7.83 22.33 3.81
CA LYS A 236 -9.05 23.16 3.82
C LYS A 236 -10.18 22.61 2.96
N ARG A 237 -9.85 22.13 1.74
CA ARG A 237 -10.82 21.57 0.79
C ARG A 237 -11.72 20.46 1.38
N TYR A 238 -11.19 19.63 2.28
CA TYR A 238 -11.92 18.49 2.84
C TYR A 238 -12.44 18.74 4.24
N ARG A 239 -11.96 19.78 4.94
CA ARG A 239 -12.17 19.94 6.37
C ARG A 239 -13.64 20.13 6.74
N ALA A 240 -14.29 21.16 6.22
CA ALA A 240 -15.70 21.41 6.51
C ALA A 240 -16.62 20.29 6.02
N PRO A 241 -16.51 19.79 4.76
CA PRO A 241 -17.37 18.73 4.27
C PRO A 241 -17.25 17.40 5.03
N LEU A 242 -16.06 17.07 5.56
CA LEU A 242 -15.88 15.91 6.44
C LEU A 242 -16.49 16.12 7.82
N LEU A 243 -16.35 17.31 8.40
CA LEU A 243 -16.96 17.64 9.70
C LEU A 243 -18.49 17.61 9.61
N ASP A 244 -19.06 18.18 8.55
CA ASP A 244 -20.49 18.11 8.25
C ASP A 244 -20.98 16.66 8.17
N LEU A 245 -20.33 15.82 7.34
CA LEU A 245 -20.69 14.40 7.22
C LEU A 245 -20.59 13.64 8.55
N LEU A 246 -19.55 13.91 9.35
CA LEU A 246 -19.37 13.27 10.65
C LEU A 246 -20.39 13.74 11.70
N LEU A 247 -20.85 14.98 11.60
CA LEU A 247 -21.94 15.50 12.43
C LEU A 247 -23.23 14.75 12.15
N ASP A 248 -23.60 14.64 10.87
CA ASP A 248 -24.82 13.93 10.42
C ASP A 248 -24.79 12.46 10.85
N LEU A 249 -23.70 11.76 10.53
CA LEU A 249 -23.50 10.37 10.93
C LEU A 249 -23.45 10.19 12.44
N GLY A 250 -22.85 11.15 13.16
CA GLY A 250 -22.75 11.12 14.60
C GLY A 250 -24.10 11.25 15.29
N TYR A 251 -24.99 12.12 14.79
CA TYR A 251 -26.37 12.21 15.29
C TYR A 251 -27.15 10.92 15.07
N GLU A 252 -27.05 10.31 13.87
CA GLU A 252 -27.72 9.05 13.58
C GLU A 252 -27.24 7.89 14.46
N LEU A 253 -25.94 7.86 14.77
CA LEU A 253 -25.33 6.84 15.63
C LEU A 253 -25.43 7.16 17.13
N GLY A 254 -26.00 8.31 17.52
CA GLY A 254 -26.04 8.77 18.92
C GLY A 254 -24.65 9.01 19.54
N ARG A 255 -23.65 9.39 18.74
CA ARG A 255 -22.28 9.67 19.19
C ARG A 255 -22.14 11.12 19.66
N PRO A 256 -21.21 11.42 20.59
CA PRO A 256 -20.97 12.79 21.02
C PRO A 256 -20.35 13.61 19.89
N VAL A 257 -21.10 14.60 19.37
CA VAL A 257 -20.67 15.46 18.25
C VAL A 257 -20.34 16.90 18.65
N ALA A 258 -20.43 17.25 19.94
CA ALA A 258 -20.24 18.63 20.42
C ALA A 258 -18.92 19.26 19.95
N GLN A 259 -17.80 18.51 20.05
CA GLN A 259 -16.49 18.99 19.59
C GLN A 259 -16.41 19.19 18.07
N ILE A 260 -17.10 18.33 17.30
CA ILE A 260 -17.15 18.42 15.83
C ILE A 260 -17.97 19.66 15.43
N GLN A 261 -19.08 19.89 16.13
CA GLN A 261 -19.94 21.04 15.93
C GLN A 261 -19.23 22.36 16.25
N GLU A 262 -18.54 22.43 17.39
CA GLU A 262 -17.76 23.60 17.78
C GLU A 262 -16.64 23.91 16.77
N GLU A 263 -15.91 22.89 16.31
CA GLU A 263 -14.88 23.07 15.28
C GLU A 263 -15.48 23.62 13.99
N LEU A 264 -16.61 23.07 13.56
CA LEU A 264 -17.29 23.50 12.34
C LEU A 264 -17.82 24.94 12.44
N THR A 265 -18.38 25.35 13.58
CA THR A 265 -18.82 26.74 13.80
C THR A 265 -17.65 27.70 13.74
N VAL A 266 -16.54 27.38 14.42
CA VAL A 266 -15.32 28.22 14.38
C VAL A 266 -14.77 28.34 12.96
N LEU A 267 -14.77 27.25 12.17
CA LEU A 267 -14.33 27.29 10.78
C LEU A 267 -15.23 28.19 9.91
N ARG A 268 -16.55 28.13 10.10
CA ARG A 268 -17.51 28.98 9.38
C ARG A 268 -17.38 30.45 9.71
N ASP A 269 -17.15 30.77 10.98
CA ASP A 269 -16.98 32.13 11.45
C ASP A 269 -15.65 32.74 10.98
N THR A 270 -14.57 31.94 10.99
CA THR A 270 -13.23 32.41 10.57
C THR A 270 -13.12 32.64 9.07
N GLU A 271 -13.78 31.84 8.24
CA GLU A 271 -13.74 31.98 6.77
C GLU A 271 -14.79 32.96 6.22
N ARG A 272 -15.52 33.70 7.08
CA ARG A 272 -16.52 34.74 6.67
C ARG A 272 -17.51 34.26 5.59
N GLY A 273 -17.85 32.97 5.57
CA GLY A 273 -18.72 32.37 4.55
C GLY A 273 -18.03 31.88 3.27
N GLU A 274 -16.70 31.94 3.16
CA GLU A 274 -15.93 31.30 2.07
C GLU A 274 -15.75 29.80 2.27
N VAL A 275 -16.19 29.24 3.42
CA VAL A 275 -16.21 27.79 3.63
C VAL A 275 -16.98 27.15 2.48
N SER A 276 -16.36 26.20 1.79
CA SER A 276 -17.01 25.48 0.70
C SER A 276 -18.34 24.90 1.17
N SER A 277 -19.45 25.41 0.64
CA SER A 277 -20.81 24.92 0.89
C SER A 277 -21.09 23.56 0.23
N ARG A 278 -20.10 23.01 -0.48
CA ARG A 278 -20.24 21.76 -1.21
C ARG A 278 -20.24 20.60 -0.23
N SER A 279 -21.21 19.71 -0.38
CA SER A 279 -21.20 18.44 0.34
C SER A 279 -19.96 17.62 -0.04
N LEU A 280 -19.55 16.69 0.84
CA LEU A 280 -18.43 15.79 0.53
C LEU A 280 -18.71 14.99 -0.75
N LYS A 281 -19.97 14.61 -0.97
CA LYS A 281 -20.43 13.91 -2.18
C LYS A 281 -20.23 14.74 -3.44
N GLU A 282 -20.58 16.02 -3.43
CA GLU A 282 -20.32 16.92 -4.57
C GLU A 282 -18.83 17.02 -4.91
N LEU A 283 -17.97 17.12 -3.90
CA LEU A 283 -16.53 17.15 -4.11
C LEU A 283 -16.02 15.87 -4.78
N MET A 284 -16.51 14.70 -4.34
CA MET A 284 -16.10 13.41 -4.90
C MET A 284 -16.64 13.17 -6.32
N VAL A 285 -17.83 13.68 -6.62
CA VAL A 285 -18.40 13.63 -7.97
C VAL A 285 -17.58 14.45 -8.95
N GLN A 286 -17.07 15.61 -8.53
CA GLN A 286 -16.26 16.51 -9.36
C GLN A 286 -14.82 16.04 -9.57
N GLU A 287 -14.33 15.06 -8.81
CA GLU A 287 -12.99 14.52 -9.01
C GLU A 287 -12.87 13.73 -10.31
N PHE A 288 -11.75 13.93 -11.02
CA PHE A 288 -11.45 13.28 -12.30
C PHE A 288 -12.46 13.54 -13.44
N ILE A 289 -13.16 14.67 -13.39
CA ILE A 289 -13.90 15.25 -14.53
C ILE A 289 -12.92 16.08 -15.37
#